data_AF-A0AAU7R4F8-F1
#
_entry.id   AF-A0AAU7R4F8-F1
#
_cell.length_a   1.000
_cell.length_b   1.000
_cell.length_c   1.000
_cell.angle_alpha   90.00
_cell.angle_beta   90.00
_cell.angle_gamma   90.00
#
_symmetry.space_group_name_H-M   'P 1'
#
loop_
_entity.id
_entity.type
_entity.pdbx_description
1 polymer ?
#
loop_
_entity_poly.entity_id
_entity_poly.type
_entity_poly.pdbx_seq_one_letter_code
_entity_poly.pdbx_strand_id
1 'polypeptide(L)' 'MIMLPGQDEYFLRVGDRVDGPASPPPALTEEEQAERRNRAAALAADYRTELLIG' A
#
# COMPACT_ATOMS: atom_id res chain seq x y z
N MET A 1 14.46 -1.49 11.87
CA MET A 1 14.30 -1.30 10.42
C MET A 1 14.39 0.20 10.15
N ILE A 2 15.37 0.65 9.36
CA ILE A 2 15.46 2.07 8.97
C ILE A 2 14.56 2.23 7.75
N MET A 3 13.45 2.96 7.89
CA MET A 3 12.54 3.24 6.78
C MET A 3 13.16 4.34 5.91
N LEU A 4 13.17 4.17 4.59
CA LEU A 4 13.66 5.22 3.68
C LEU A 4 12.75 6.46 3.78
N PRO A 5 13.28 7.68 3.58
CA PRO A 5 12.45 8.89 3.61
C PRO A 5 11.26 8.78 2.64
N GLY A 6 10.05 9.04 3.14
CA GLY A 6 8.80 9.03 2.36
C GLY A 6 8.11 7.67 2.23
N GLN A 7 8.74 6.57 2.66
CA GLN A 7 8.12 5.24 2.60
C GLN A 7 6.92 5.10 3.54
N ASP A 8 6.95 5.76 4.69
CA ASP A 8 5.81 5.88 5.60
C ASP A 8 4.62 6.58 4.92
N GLU A 9 4.85 7.67 4.20
CA GLU A 9 3.81 8.35 3.42
C GLU A 9 3.28 7.44 2.30
N TYR A 10 4.15 6.70 1.60
CA TYR A 10 3.73 5.75 0.57
C TYR A 10 2.72 4.73 1.12
N PHE A 11 3.03 4.08 2.25
CA PHE A 11 2.12 3.11 2.88
C PHE A 11 0.79 3.75 3.31
N LEU A 12 0.82 4.99 3.82
CA LEU A 12 -0.39 5.72 4.19
C LEU A 12 -1.27 6.08 2.98
N ARG A 13 -0.69 6.23 1.79
CA ARG A 13 -1.43 6.55 0.54
C ARG A 13 -2.03 5.31 -0.12
N VAL A 14 -1.33 4.19 -0.07
CA VAL A 14 -1.69 2.97 -0.81
C VAL A 14 -2.45 1.94 0.02
N GLY A 15 -2.21 1.90 1.33
CA GLY A 15 -2.81 0.93 2.25
C GLY A 15 -4.07 1.45 2.94
N ASP A 16 -4.87 0.52 3.45
CA ASP A 16 -5.94 0.83 4.40
C ASP A 16 -5.38 0.90 5.82
N ARG A 17 -5.85 1.88 6.60
CA ARG A 17 -5.55 1.92 8.04
C ARG A 17 -6.31 0.82 8.77
N VAL A 18 -5.60 0.12 9.65
CA VAL A 18 -6.17 -0.83 10.60
C VAL A 18 -5.90 -0.36 12.03
N ASP A 19 -6.80 -0.66 12.96
CA ASP A 19 -6.74 -0.14 14.33
C ASP A 19 -5.56 -0.70 15.15
N GLY A 20 -4.98 -1.82 14.71
CA GLY A 20 -3.79 -2.37 15.34
C GLY A 20 -3.31 -3.68 14.70
N PRO A 21 -2.21 -4.24 15.22
CA PRO A 21 -1.55 -5.42 14.64
C PRO A 21 -2.38 -6.71 14.68
N ALA A 22 -3.36 -6.78 15.59
CA ALA A 22 -4.26 -7.92 15.75
C ALA A 22 -5.64 -7.68 15.12
N SER A 23 -5.87 -6.53 14.48
CA SER A 23 -7.11 -6.25 13.79
C SER A 23 -7.26 -7.17 12.57
N PRO A 24 -8.48 -7.61 12.24
CA PRO A 24 -8.72 -8.37 11.02
C PRO A 24 -8.32 -7.53 9.79
N PRO A 25 -7.89 -8.17 8.68
CA PRO A 25 -7.68 -7.46 7.43
C PRO A 25 -8.99 -6.83 6.93
N PRO A 26 -8.93 -5.71 6.20
CA PRO A 26 -10.11 -5.14 5.55
C PRO A 26 -10.76 -6.16 4.62
N ALA A 27 -12.09 -6.30 4.69
CA ALA A 27 -12.85 -7.12 3.77
C ALA A 27 -13.07 -6.34 2.47
N LEU A 28 -12.22 -6.59 1.48
CA LEU A 28 -12.26 -5.89 0.18
C LEU A 28 -12.83 -6.80 -0.90
N THR A 29 -13.67 -6.22 -1.75
CA THR A 29 -14.06 -6.83 -3.02
C THR A 29 -12.85 -6.93 -3.97
N GLU A 30 -12.95 -7.75 -5.01
CA GLU A 30 -11.91 -7.86 -6.05
C GLU A 30 -11.64 -6.52 -6.75
N GLU A 31 -12.69 -5.72 -6.96
CA GLU A 31 -12.59 -4.39 -7.57
C GLU A 31 -11.82 -3.43 -6.66
N GLU A 32 -12.16 -3.38 -5.38
CA GLU A 32 -11.46 -2.58 -4.37
C GLU A 32 -9.99 -2.98 -4.21
N GLN A 33 -9.69 -4.28 -4.31
CA GLN A 33 -8.31 -4.77 -4.31
C GLN A 33 -7.57 -4.34 -5.58
N ALA A 34 -8.21 -4.41 -6.75
CA ALA A 34 -7.62 -3.96 -8.01
C ALA A 34 -7.33 -2.45 -8.00
N GLU A 35 -8.24 -1.63 -7.47
CA GLU A 35 -8.02 -0.19 -7.29
C GLU A 35 -6.80 0.12 -6.42
N ARG A 36 -6.61 -0.61 -5.31
CA ARG A 36 -5.44 -0.46 -4.43
C ARG A 36 -4.14 -0.85 -5.11
N ARG A 37 -4.13 -1.95 -5.86
CA ARG A 37 -2.98 -2.35 -6.68
C ARG A 37 -2.63 -1.29 -7.72
N ASN A 38 -3.63 -0.75 -8.41
CA ASN A 38 -3.44 0.31 -9.40
C ASN A 38 -2.91 1.59 -8.75
N ARG A 39 -3.41 1.97 -7.58
CA ARG A 39 -2.92 3.13 -6.81
C ARG A 39 -1.46 2.94 -6.38
N ALA A 40 -1.11 1.75 -5.89
CA ALA A 40 0.26 1.42 -5.55
C ALA A 40 1.18 1.53 -6.77
N ALA A 41 0.80 0.95 -7.90
CA ALA A 41 1.58 1.02 -9.14
C ALA A 41 1.76 2.46 -9.65
N ALA A 42 0.72 3.29 -9.57
CA ALA A 42 0.78 4.69 -10.00
C ALA A 42 1.75 5.53 -9.14
N LEU A 43 1.88 5.24 -7.85
CA LEU A 43 2.72 5.99 -6.92
C LEU A 43 4.13 5.40 -6.74
N ALA A 44 4.37 4.17 -7.19
CA ALA A 44 5.58 3.42 -6.87
C ALA A 44 6.87 4.19 -7.24
N ALA A 45 6.92 4.79 -8.43
CA ALA A 45 8.08 5.54 -8.91
C ALA A 45 8.39 6.78 -8.05
N ASP A 46 7.36 7.51 -7.61
CA ASP A 46 7.51 8.73 -6.80
C ASP A 46 8.19 8.45 -5.45
N TYR A 47 7.97 7.24 -4.92
CA TYR A 47 8.51 6.79 -3.65
C TYR A 47 9.70 5.83 -3.78
N ARG A 48 10.22 5.65 -5.01
CA ARG A 48 11.35 4.73 -5.32
C ARG A 48 11.05 3.29 -4.87
N THR A 49 9.80 2.89 -5.01
CA THR A 49 9.31 1.53 -4.76
C THR A 49 9.26 0.78 -6.07
N GLU A 50 9.72 -0.47 -6.07
CA GLU A 50 9.53 -1.39 -7.19
C GLU A 50 8.47 -2.42 -6.82
N LEU A 51 7.43 -2.54 -7.66
CA LEU A 51 6.42 -3.60 -7.52
C LEU A 51 6.78 -4.73 -8.47
N LEU A 52 7.00 -5.92 -7.91
CA LEU A 52 7.18 -7.14 -8.70
C LEU A 52 5.79 -7.64 -9.12
N ILE A 53 5.41 -7.29 -10.35
CA ILE A 53 4.14 -7.74 -10.94
C ILE A 53 4.44 -9.06 -11.66
N GLY A 54 3.93 -10.16 -11.12
CA GLY A 54 4.04 -11.52 -11.68
C GLY A 54 2.68 -12.11 -11.96
#